data_AF-A0A7V8YGJ2-F1
#
_entry.id   AF-A0A7V8YGJ2-F1
#
_cell.length_a   1.000
_cell.length_b   1.000
_cell.length_c   1.000
_cell.angle_alpha   90.00
_cell.angle_beta   90.00
_cell.angle_gamma   90.00
#
_symmetry.space_group_name_H-M   'P 1'
#
loop_
_entity.id
_entity.type
_entity.pdbx_description
1 polymer ?
#
loop_
_entity_poly.entity_id
_entity_poly.type
_entity_poly.pdbx_seq_one_letter_code
_entity_poly.pdbx_strand_id
1 'polypeptide(L)'
;MTTHPAGLTAGDGSRACADCAWALAVPGGHRCVAAAAPDAAGPFLPPGTLACTGWEPPVRCEPCGACCREAFDAVPVEDDDPTARDFPELVLGDPGGWREIRRVPSPSGCGTRCAALRGDGSEPAPFRCAIYASRATACRDLEPGSPNCHLARVRANLSRPTHTSVAGPRSVP
;
A
#
# COMPACT_ATOMS: atom_id res chain seq x y z
N MET A 1 -20.99 21.67 1.41
CA MET A 1 -20.42 20.44 0.81
C MET A 1 -21.03 19.26 1.52
N THR A 2 -21.55 18.27 0.79
CA THR A 2 -22.15 17.08 1.41
C THR A 2 -21.03 16.20 1.97
N THR A 3 -21.14 15.84 3.24
CA THR A 3 -20.18 14.95 3.92
C THR A 3 -20.46 13.51 3.52
N HIS A 4 -19.44 12.84 2.99
CA HIS A 4 -19.45 11.41 2.72
C HIS A 4 -19.40 10.63 4.06
N PRO A 5 -20.01 9.44 4.18
CA PRO A 5 -20.00 8.66 5.43
C PRO A 5 -18.61 8.31 5.98
N ALA A 6 -17.58 8.33 5.14
CA ALA A 6 -16.17 8.19 5.54
C ALA A 6 -15.54 9.48 6.12
N GLY A 7 -16.31 10.55 6.35
CA GLY A 7 -15.80 11.85 6.82
C GLY A 7 -15.08 12.67 5.73
N LEU A 8 -15.27 12.33 4.45
CA LEU A 8 -14.64 12.96 3.30
C LEU A 8 -15.63 13.82 2.51
N THR A 9 -15.17 14.57 1.52
CA THR A 9 -16.07 15.27 0.59
C THR A 9 -16.74 14.26 -0.34
N ALA A 10 -18.08 14.30 -0.44
CA ALA A 10 -18.83 13.47 -1.40
C ALA A 10 -18.40 13.75 -2.84
N GLY A 11 -18.36 12.70 -3.67
CA GLY A 11 -18.03 12.81 -5.10
C GLY A 11 -19.21 13.26 -5.95
N ASP A 12 -19.06 13.13 -7.28
CA ASP A 12 -20.06 13.51 -8.28
C ASP A 12 -21.20 12.49 -8.45
N GLY A 13 -21.17 11.38 -7.70
CA GLY A 13 -22.16 10.31 -7.75
C GLY A 13 -22.02 9.34 -8.93
N SER A 14 -20.97 9.44 -9.74
CA SER A 14 -20.76 8.57 -10.90
C SER A 14 -20.16 7.19 -10.55
N ARG A 15 -19.63 7.03 -9.34
CA ARG A 15 -18.89 5.84 -8.89
C ARG A 15 -19.36 5.39 -7.51
N ALA A 16 -19.25 4.11 -7.22
CA ALA A 16 -19.50 3.57 -5.89
C ALA A 16 -18.19 3.42 -5.10
N CYS A 17 -18.28 3.50 -3.77
CA CYS A 17 -17.15 3.19 -2.89
C CYS A 17 -16.68 1.74 -3.06
N ALA A 18 -17.59 0.81 -3.38
CA ALA A 18 -17.26 -0.61 -3.61
C ALA A 18 -16.22 -0.81 -4.72
N ASP A 19 -16.15 0.10 -5.69
CA ASP A 19 -15.23 0.02 -6.84
C ASP A 19 -13.90 0.74 -6.57
N CYS A 20 -13.72 1.32 -5.38
CA CYS A 20 -12.51 2.02 -5.00
C CYS A 20 -11.39 1.02 -4.67
N ALA A 21 -10.15 1.33 -5.05
CA ALA A 21 -8.96 0.61 -4.62
C ALA A 21 -8.87 0.38 -3.09
N TRP A 22 -9.47 1.27 -2.31
CA TRP A 22 -9.39 1.30 -0.85
C TRP A 22 -10.62 0.74 -0.15
N ALA A 23 -11.50 0.04 -0.88
CA ALA A 23 -12.62 -0.67 -0.30
C ALA A 23 -12.23 -2.08 0.12
N LEU A 24 -12.11 -2.29 1.43
CA LEU A 24 -11.93 -3.62 1.99
C LEU A 24 -13.30 -4.27 2.22
N ALA A 25 -13.62 -5.31 1.47
CA ALA A 25 -14.88 -6.03 1.62
C ALA A 25 -15.01 -6.64 3.02
N VAL A 26 -16.18 -6.47 3.62
CA VAL A 26 -16.56 -7.06 4.92
C VAL A 26 -18.03 -7.54 4.84
N PRO A 27 -18.48 -8.41 5.75
CA PRO A 27 -19.89 -8.80 5.78
C PRO A 27 -20.81 -7.57 5.81
N GLY A 28 -21.72 -7.49 4.83
CA GLY A 28 -22.71 -6.42 4.73
C GLY A 28 -22.22 -5.10 4.15
N GLY A 29 -20.98 -4.97 3.67
CA GLY A 29 -20.49 -3.74 3.06
C GLY A 29 -18.97 -3.69 2.86
N HIS A 30 -18.38 -2.51 3.07
CA HIS A 30 -16.93 -2.30 2.92
C HIS A 30 -16.39 -1.40 4.02
N ARG A 31 -15.08 -1.50 4.30
CA ARG A 31 -14.34 -0.53 5.10
C ARG A 31 -13.44 0.32 4.22
N CYS A 32 -13.41 1.62 4.46
CA CYS A 32 -12.55 2.54 3.72
C CYS A 32 -11.13 2.55 4.33
N VAL A 33 -10.19 1.89 3.67
CA VAL A 33 -8.77 1.85 4.10
C VAL A 33 -8.15 3.24 4.11
N ALA A 34 -8.47 4.08 3.12
CA ALA A 34 -7.94 5.44 3.02
C ALA A 34 -8.46 6.41 4.10
N ALA A 35 -9.51 6.03 4.85
CA ALA A 35 -10.04 6.81 5.96
C ALA A 35 -9.79 6.15 7.32
N ALA A 36 -8.94 5.11 7.37
CA ALA A 36 -8.53 4.48 8.61
C ALA A 36 -7.62 5.42 9.42
N ALA A 37 -7.77 5.40 10.74
CA ALA A 37 -6.78 5.97 11.65
C ALA A 37 -5.59 4.99 11.81
N PRO A 38 -4.41 5.45 12.28
CA PRO A 38 -3.18 4.64 12.32
C PRO A 38 -3.29 3.25 12.97
N ASP A 39 -4.24 3.07 13.91
CA ASP A 39 -4.45 1.80 14.62
C ASP A 39 -5.91 1.34 14.62
N ALA A 40 -6.71 1.82 13.66
CA ALA A 40 -8.14 1.51 13.62
C ALA A 40 -8.57 0.97 12.26
N ALA A 41 -9.60 0.13 12.28
CA ALA A 41 -10.29 -0.25 11.07
C ALA A 41 -10.95 1.00 10.44
N GLY A 42 -10.92 1.07 9.11
CA GLY A 42 -11.60 2.13 8.37
C GLY A 42 -13.11 2.20 8.66
N PRO A 43 -13.75 3.36 8.43
CA PRO A 43 -15.18 3.53 8.61
C PRO A 43 -15.95 2.52 7.73
N PHE A 44 -17.01 1.95 8.30
CA PHE A 44 -17.90 1.05 7.57
C PHE A 44 -18.79 1.84 6.62
N LEU A 45 -18.92 1.34 5.40
CA LEU A 45 -19.73 1.91 4.34
C LEU A 45 -20.76 0.87 3.90
N PRO A 46 -22.06 1.16 4.01
CA PRO A 46 -23.12 0.28 3.50
C PRO A 46 -23.00 0.04 1.98
N PRO A 47 -23.59 -1.05 1.45
CA PRO A 47 -23.65 -1.30 0.02
C PRO A 47 -24.35 -0.14 -0.71
N GLY A 48 -23.92 0.17 -1.93
CA GLY A 48 -24.46 1.28 -2.72
C GLY A 48 -24.00 2.68 -2.29
N THR A 49 -23.12 2.79 -1.27
CA THR A 49 -22.51 4.08 -0.91
C THR A 49 -21.76 4.67 -2.11
N LEU A 50 -22.14 5.88 -2.53
CA LEU A 50 -21.48 6.62 -3.60
C LEU A 50 -20.09 7.08 -3.18
N ALA A 51 -19.16 7.10 -4.12
CA ALA A 51 -17.77 7.40 -3.84
C ALA A 51 -17.53 8.86 -3.41
N CYS A 52 -16.48 9.06 -2.61
CA CYS A 52 -15.97 10.38 -2.25
C CYS A 52 -15.04 10.96 -3.34
N THR A 53 -14.63 12.22 -3.20
CA THR A 53 -13.64 12.85 -4.10
C THR A 53 -12.24 12.23 -4.04
N GLY A 54 -11.98 11.36 -3.07
CA GLY A 54 -10.75 10.57 -2.94
C GLY A 54 -10.82 9.17 -3.56
N TRP A 55 -11.83 8.89 -4.38
CA TRP A 55 -11.91 7.61 -5.09
C TRP A 55 -10.68 7.37 -5.98
N GLU A 56 -10.17 6.15 -5.93
CA GLU A 56 -9.08 5.69 -6.80
C GLU A 56 -9.50 4.39 -7.52
N PRO A 57 -9.11 4.22 -8.80
CA PRO A 57 -9.37 2.97 -9.52
C PRO A 57 -8.57 1.81 -8.92
N PRO A 58 -8.99 0.55 -9.13
CA PRO A 58 -8.26 -0.63 -8.65
C PRO A 58 -6.75 -0.58 -8.97
N VAL A 59 -5.92 -0.90 -7.97
CA VAL A 59 -4.47 -0.78 -8.09
C VAL A 59 -3.93 -1.88 -9.02
N ARG A 60 -3.14 -1.45 -10.01
CA ARG A 60 -2.30 -2.34 -10.83
C ARG A 60 -0.84 -2.18 -10.40
N CYS A 61 -0.22 -3.28 -9.97
CA CYS A 61 1.17 -3.25 -9.49
C CYS A 61 2.18 -2.90 -10.58
N GLU A 62 1.92 -3.31 -11.82
CA GLU A 62 2.80 -3.14 -12.99
C GLU A 62 3.17 -1.68 -13.28
N PRO A 63 2.23 -0.72 -13.33
CA PRO A 63 2.56 0.70 -13.45
C PRO A 63 2.91 1.36 -12.11
N CYS A 64 2.55 0.75 -10.97
CA CYS A 64 2.64 1.37 -9.65
C CYS A 64 4.02 1.19 -9.02
N GLY A 65 4.43 -0.06 -8.80
CA GLY A 65 5.69 -0.42 -8.16
C GLY A 65 5.95 0.17 -6.76
N ALA A 66 4.95 0.77 -6.10
CA ALA A 66 5.15 1.62 -4.92
C ALA A 66 5.99 0.95 -3.82
N CYS A 67 5.59 -0.26 -3.41
CA CYS A 67 6.27 -1.01 -2.35
C CYS A 67 7.63 -1.56 -2.76
N CYS A 68 7.82 -1.88 -4.04
CA CYS A 68 9.09 -2.42 -4.55
C CYS A 68 10.14 -1.34 -4.84
N ARG A 69 9.70 -0.07 -4.99
CA ARG A 69 10.56 1.10 -5.18
C ARG A 69 11.03 1.62 -3.82
N GLU A 70 10.78 2.89 -3.54
CA GLU A 70 11.40 3.68 -2.48
C GLU A 70 10.50 3.82 -1.24
N ALA A 71 9.34 3.15 -1.18
CA ALA A 71 8.40 3.31 -0.07
C ALA A 71 8.88 2.70 1.26
N PHE A 72 9.79 1.73 1.21
CA PHE A 72 10.34 1.03 2.36
C PHE A 72 11.82 0.79 2.17
N ASP A 73 12.64 1.14 3.16
CA ASP A 73 14.09 0.93 3.10
C ASP A 73 14.50 -0.50 3.47
N ALA A 74 13.66 -1.21 4.22
CA ALA A 74 13.88 -2.59 4.65
C ALA A 74 12.62 -3.43 4.41
N VAL A 75 12.82 -4.70 4.06
CA VAL A 75 11.75 -5.69 3.96
C VAL A 75 12.17 -6.92 4.74
N PRO A 76 11.63 -7.17 5.94
CA PRO A 76 11.99 -8.33 6.74
C PRO A 76 11.73 -9.63 5.99
N VAL A 77 12.58 -10.62 6.25
CA VAL A 77 12.46 -11.99 5.76
C VAL A 77 12.53 -12.93 6.95
N GLU A 78 11.44 -13.67 7.18
CA GLU A 78 11.32 -14.65 8.26
C GLU A 78 12.05 -15.96 7.90
N ASP A 79 12.42 -16.77 8.89
CA ASP A 79 13.24 -17.99 8.69
C ASP A 79 12.59 -18.99 7.74
N ASP A 80 11.26 -19.07 7.77
CA ASP A 80 10.45 -19.97 6.97
C ASP A 80 9.96 -19.36 5.64
N ASP A 81 10.25 -18.08 5.38
CA ASP A 81 9.83 -17.41 4.16
C ASP A 81 10.42 -18.11 2.92
N PRO A 82 9.61 -18.37 1.87
CA PRO A 82 10.12 -18.96 0.63
C PRO A 82 11.23 -18.14 -0.03
N THR A 83 11.27 -16.82 0.17
CA THR A 83 12.38 -15.98 -0.34
C THR A 83 13.72 -16.41 0.25
N ALA A 84 13.78 -16.71 1.56
CA ALA A 84 15.03 -17.12 2.20
C ALA A 84 15.55 -18.46 1.66
N ARG A 85 14.63 -19.37 1.33
CA ARG A 85 14.96 -20.71 0.82
C ARG A 85 15.30 -20.70 -0.66
N ASP A 86 14.48 -20.06 -1.46
CA ASP A 86 14.51 -20.17 -2.93
C ASP A 86 15.47 -19.13 -3.55
N PHE A 87 15.70 -18.01 -2.86
CA PHE A 87 16.50 -16.88 -3.35
C PHE A 87 17.45 -16.31 -2.26
N PRO A 88 18.32 -17.14 -1.66
CA PRO A 88 19.20 -16.71 -0.58
C PRO A 88 20.14 -15.56 -0.98
N GLU A 89 20.51 -15.43 -2.27
CA GLU A 89 21.33 -14.34 -2.81
C GLU A 89 20.63 -12.97 -2.82
N LEU A 90 19.31 -12.95 -2.60
CA LEU A 90 18.51 -11.75 -2.44
C LEU A 90 18.29 -11.38 -0.96
N VAL A 91 18.81 -12.16 -0.01
CA VAL A 91 18.62 -11.91 1.42
C VAL A 91 19.94 -11.45 2.03
N LEU A 92 19.89 -10.32 2.74
CA LEU A 92 20.97 -9.85 3.60
C LEU A 92 20.66 -10.31 5.03
N GLY A 93 21.67 -10.81 5.73
CA GLY A 93 21.58 -11.13 7.15
C GLY A 93 22.62 -10.37 7.96
N ASP A 94 22.29 -10.03 9.20
CA ASP A 94 23.24 -9.46 10.16
C ASP A 94 23.63 -10.48 11.26
N PRO A 95 24.70 -10.20 12.04
CA PRO A 95 25.11 -11.08 13.14
C PRO A 95 24.08 -11.18 14.27
N GLY A 96 23.09 -10.28 14.34
CA GLY A 96 22.00 -10.28 15.31
C GLY A 96 20.82 -11.17 14.90
N GLY A 97 20.88 -11.79 13.71
CA GLY A 97 19.83 -12.66 13.18
C GLY A 97 18.73 -11.93 12.40
N TRP A 98 18.83 -10.61 12.24
CA TRP A 98 17.92 -9.88 11.34
C TRP A 98 18.22 -10.26 9.90
N ARG A 99 17.16 -10.49 9.11
CA ARG A 99 17.25 -10.78 7.69
C ARG A 99 16.27 -9.94 6.90
N GLU A 100 16.72 -9.46 5.76
CA GLU A 100 15.92 -8.59 4.89
C GLU A 100 16.21 -8.80 3.42
N ILE A 101 15.26 -8.44 2.56
CA ILE A 101 15.49 -8.44 1.12
C ILE A 101 16.48 -7.34 0.77
N ARG A 102 17.54 -7.73 0.06
CA ARG A 102 18.57 -6.85 -0.48
C ARG A 102 17.96 -5.71 -1.28
N ARG A 103 18.46 -4.51 -1.01
CA ARG A 103 18.10 -3.27 -1.69
C ARG A 103 19.27 -2.83 -2.58
N VAL A 104 18.95 -2.22 -3.72
CA VAL A 104 19.94 -1.67 -4.67
C VAL A 104 19.63 -0.21 -4.96
N PRO A 105 20.61 0.63 -5.32
CA PRO A 105 20.35 2.02 -5.69
C PRO A 105 19.26 2.14 -6.77
N SER A 106 18.36 3.11 -6.59
CA SER A 106 17.31 3.37 -7.57
C SER A 106 17.91 4.00 -8.83
N PRO A 107 17.51 3.59 -10.06
CA PRO A 107 17.92 4.24 -11.31
C PRO A 107 17.53 5.72 -11.40
N SER A 108 16.55 6.16 -10.60
CA SER A 108 16.19 7.58 -10.45
C SER A 108 17.29 8.41 -9.78
N GLY A 109 18.26 7.77 -9.12
CA GLY A 109 19.25 8.40 -8.25
C GLY A 109 18.72 8.74 -6.86
N CYS A 110 17.44 8.47 -6.58
CA CYS A 110 16.82 8.73 -5.28
C CYS A 110 16.62 7.42 -4.50
N GLY A 111 17.32 7.27 -3.37
CA GLY A 111 17.11 6.13 -2.46
C GLY A 111 17.45 4.76 -3.07
N THR A 112 16.73 3.75 -2.61
CA THR A 112 16.92 2.35 -3.01
C THR A 112 15.64 1.73 -3.56
N ARG A 113 15.77 0.58 -4.22
CA ARG A 113 14.67 -0.30 -4.64
C ARG A 113 14.98 -1.75 -4.31
N CYS A 114 13.96 -2.59 -4.31
CA CYS A 114 14.10 -4.03 -4.15
C CYS A 114 15.01 -4.62 -5.24
N ALA A 115 15.98 -5.47 -4.86
CA ALA A 115 16.88 -6.15 -5.80
C ALA A 115 16.13 -7.09 -6.76
N ALA A 116 14.95 -7.58 -6.37
CA ALA A 116 14.09 -8.40 -7.22
C ALA A 116 13.22 -7.59 -8.20
N LEU A 117 13.19 -6.25 -8.10
CA LEU A 117 12.40 -5.42 -9.00
C LEU A 117 13.01 -5.45 -10.40
N ARG A 118 12.17 -5.67 -11.40
CA ARG A 118 12.47 -5.57 -12.84
C ARG A 118 11.60 -4.48 -13.46
N GLY A 119 12.06 -3.94 -14.58
CA GLY A 119 11.41 -2.80 -15.25
C GLY A 119 11.67 -1.46 -14.57
N ASP A 120 11.14 -0.43 -15.20
CA ASP A 120 11.19 0.98 -14.81
C ASP A 120 9.80 1.61 -14.67
N GLY A 121 8.73 0.84 -14.96
CA GLY A 121 7.34 1.30 -14.85
C GLY A 121 6.80 1.96 -16.11
N SER A 122 7.61 2.08 -17.17
CA SER A 122 7.14 2.47 -18.50
C SER A 122 6.33 1.36 -19.16
N GLU A 123 5.50 1.69 -20.16
CA GLU A 123 4.75 0.70 -20.94
C GLU A 123 5.64 -0.39 -21.56
N PRO A 124 6.84 -0.08 -22.13
CA PRO A 124 7.75 -1.12 -22.62
C PRO A 124 8.40 -1.98 -21.54
N ALA A 125 8.51 -1.47 -20.31
CA ALA A 125 9.23 -2.14 -19.22
C ALA A 125 8.50 -1.96 -17.86
N PRO A 126 7.28 -2.51 -17.72
CA PRO A 126 6.49 -2.35 -16.50
C PRO A 126 7.19 -2.97 -15.29
N PHE A 127 6.86 -2.49 -14.10
CA PHE A 127 7.38 -3.06 -12.86
C PHE A 127 6.93 -4.51 -12.70
N ARG A 128 7.89 -5.41 -12.48
CA ARG A 128 7.61 -6.82 -12.16
C ARG A 128 8.51 -7.30 -11.04
N CYS A 129 7.96 -8.09 -10.13
CA CYS A 129 8.74 -8.78 -9.10
C CYS A 129 9.29 -10.08 -9.71
N ALA A 130 10.61 -10.24 -9.77
CA ALA A 130 11.24 -11.45 -10.28
C ALA A 130 10.96 -12.69 -9.42
N ILE A 131 10.56 -12.50 -8.15
CA ILE A 131 10.31 -13.56 -7.18
C ILE A 131 8.85 -13.60 -6.72
N TYR A 132 7.90 -13.16 -7.54
CA TYR A 132 6.51 -12.92 -7.12
C TYR A 132 5.85 -14.13 -6.41
N ALA A 133 6.14 -15.36 -6.89
CA ALA A 133 5.62 -16.60 -6.30
C ALA A 133 6.24 -16.94 -4.93
N SER A 134 7.51 -16.60 -4.71
CA SER A 134 8.24 -16.91 -3.47
C SER A 134 8.42 -15.69 -2.57
N ARG A 135 7.61 -14.63 -2.75
CA ARG A 135 7.70 -13.39 -1.95
C ARG A 135 7.68 -13.66 -0.46
N ALA A 136 8.49 -12.91 0.30
CA ALA A 136 8.45 -12.88 1.75
C ALA A 136 7.06 -12.45 2.25
N THR A 137 6.71 -12.82 3.48
CA THR A 137 5.41 -12.52 4.08
C THR A 137 5.14 -11.02 4.12
N ALA A 138 6.13 -10.20 4.48
CA ALA A 138 6.02 -8.73 4.43
C ALA A 138 5.65 -8.20 3.03
N CYS A 139 6.10 -8.84 1.95
CA CYS A 139 5.71 -8.50 0.58
C CYS A 139 4.30 -8.96 0.19
N ARG A 140 3.77 -10.01 0.84
CA ARG A 140 2.38 -10.46 0.65
C ARG A 140 1.39 -9.54 1.38
N ASP A 141 1.78 -8.97 2.51
CA ASP A 141 0.94 -8.00 3.22
C ASP A 141 0.71 -6.69 2.44
N LEU A 142 1.43 -6.50 1.33
CA LEU A 142 1.35 -5.37 0.41
C LEU A 142 0.46 -5.64 -0.81
N GLU A 143 -0.36 -6.69 -0.80
CA GLU A 143 -1.34 -6.94 -1.88
C GLU A 143 -2.24 -5.71 -2.15
N PRO A 144 -2.68 -5.51 -3.42
CA PRO A 144 -3.57 -4.41 -3.80
C PRO A 144 -4.77 -4.24 -2.85
N GLY A 145 -4.98 -2.99 -2.41
CA GLY A 145 -6.07 -2.63 -1.51
C GLY A 145 -5.80 -2.88 -0.02
N SER A 146 -4.66 -3.48 0.34
CA SER A 146 -4.27 -3.60 1.75
C SER A 146 -3.89 -2.25 2.37
N PRO A 147 -3.97 -2.09 3.70
CA PRO A 147 -3.49 -0.90 4.40
C PRO A 147 -2.01 -0.59 4.10
N ASN A 148 -1.16 -1.61 4.03
CA ASN A 148 0.26 -1.43 3.72
C ASN A 148 0.46 -1.01 2.25
N CYS A 149 -0.37 -1.51 1.32
CA CYS A 149 -0.36 -1.06 -0.07
C CYS A 149 -0.73 0.42 -0.18
N HIS A 150 -1.75 0.86 0.56
CA HIS A 150 -2.13 2.27 0.65
C HIS A 150 -0.98 3.12 1.20
N LEU A 151 -0.39 2.73 2.33
CA LEU A 151 0.75 3.41 2.93
C LEU A 151 1.93 3.54 1.95
N ALA A 152 2.25 2.46 1.24
CA ALA A 152 3.32 2.45 0.25
C ALA A 152 3.05 3.47 -0.87
N ARG A 153 1.81 3.52 -1.35
CA ARG A 153 1.40 4.47 -2.40
C ARG A 153 1.36 5.91 -1.91
N VAL A 154 0.97 6.17 -0.67
CA VAL A 154 1.08 7.50 -0.05
C VAL A 154 2.54 7.95 0.01
N ARG A 155 3.45 7.10 0.51
CA ARG A 155 4.90 7.38 0.55
C ARG A 155 5.49 7.62 -0.83
N ALA A 156 4.98 6.91 -1.84
CA ALA A 156 5.37 7.06 -3.23
C ALA A 156 4.67 8.22 -3.97
N ASN A 157 3.85 9.03 -3.27
CA ASN A 157 3.03 10.11 -3.84
C ASN A 157 2.09 9.66 -4.97
N LEU A 158 1.58 8.42 -4.91
CA LEU A 158 0.64 7.83 -5.87
C LEU A 158 -0.80 7.79 -5.38
N SER A 159 -1.01 7.99 -4.07
CA SER A 159 -2.32 8.00 -3.42
C SER A 159 -2.40 9.13 -2.41
N ARG A 160 -3.63 9.52 -2.08
CA ARG A 160 -3.86 10.59 -1.09
C ARG A 160 -3.52 10.09 0.32
N PRO A 161 -2.94 10.92 1.18
CA PRO A 161 -2.76 10.55 2.58
C PRO A 161 -4.11 10.30 3.24
N THR A 162 -4.12 9.43 4.25
CA THR A 162 -5.29 9.25 5.10
C THR A 162 -5.65 10.59 5.74
N HIS A 163 -6.94 10.97 5.69
CA HIS A 163 -7.40 12.13 6.43
C HIS A 163 -7.33 11.80 7.92
N THR A 164 -6.26 12.23 8.59
CA THR A 164 -6.32 12.42 10.03
C THR A 164 -7.38 13.48 10.27
N SER A 165 -8.49 13.09 10.89
CA SER A 165 -9.36 14.06 11.54
C SER A 165 -8.44 14.97 12.37
N VAL A 166 -8.39 16.25 12.04
CA VAL A 166 -7.73 17.24 12.89
C VAL A 166 -8.41 17.12 14.24
N ALA A 167 -7.77 16.45 15.20
CA ALA A 167 -8.18 16.55 16.57
C ALA A 167 -8.02 18.03 16.92
N GLY A 168 -9.15 18.74 17.05
CA GLY A 168 -9.15 20.09 17.57
C GLY A 168 -8.35 20.12 18.89
N PRO A 169 -7.69 21.24 19.21
CA PRO A 169 -6.85 21.33 20.40
C PRO A 169 -7.66 20.85 21.60
N ARG A 170 -7.18 19.80 22.27
CA ARG A 170 -7.70 19.43 23.59
C ARG A 170 -7.33 20.60 24.51
N SER A 171 -8.32 21.42 24.84
CA SER A 171 -8.20 22.37 25.94
C SER A 171 -7.86 21.57 27.19
N VAL A 172 -6.63 21.74 27.66
CA VAL A 172 -6.19 21.25 28.97
C VAL A 172 -6.83 22.18 30.02
N PRO A 173 -7.42 21.63 31.11
CA PRO A 173 -8.02 22.44 32.18
C PRO A 173 -6.98 23.29 32.92
#